data_AF-A0A9D5Y920-F1
#
_entry.id   AF-A0A9D5Y920-F1
#
_cell.length_a   1.000
_cell.length_b   1.000
_cell.length_c   1.000
_cell.angle_alpha   90.00
_cell.angle_beta   90.00
_cell.angle_gamma   90.00
#
_symmetry.space_group_name_H-M   'P 1'
#
loop_
_entity.id
_entity.type
_entity.pdbx_description
1 polymer ?
#
loop_
_entity_poly.entity_id
_entity_poly.type
_entity_poly.pdbx_seq_one_letter_code
_entity_poly.pdbx_strand_id
1 'polypeptide(L)'
;YQAYYHEELIRQLYTRKYLWATHVWNMFDFGADARAEGGENGQNHKGLVTFDRKYKKDSFYAYKAWLSDDPFVHICGKRYVDRVEDVTRVTVYSNQPSVELFVNGESIGAKEAADHFFYFDVKNVGETKLEAVAGECRDESVIKKVDTFNEAYRLVEKGAILNWFDVTEPAGRLSLNSKMSEIMATFKGKLALAGVFKKIMGGKKKGGAKKAAGFELTEDVMQMMGGFTLLRLTSMIGMMDVSFSKEELLALNKKLNRIKKKKEKAKK
;
A
#
# COMPACT_ATOMS: atom_id res chain seq x y z
N TYR A 1 -7.07 -4.56 -6.18
CA TYR A 1 -7.03 -4.88 -4.72
C TYR A 1 -7.88 -3.93 -3.89
N GLN A 2 -7.59 -2.61 -3.83
CA GLN A 2 -8.34 -1.66 -2.98
C GLN A 2 -9.86 -1.69 -3.21
N ALA A 3 -10.30 -1.82 -4.46
CA ALA A 3 -11.71 -1.97 -4.83
C ALA A 3 -12.35 -3.20 -4.16
N TYR A 4 -11.80 -4.39 -4.39
CA TYR A 4 -12.22 -5.64 -3.74
C TYR A 4 -12.24 -5.54 -2.19
N TYR A 5 -11.22 -4.95 -1.58
CA TYR A 5 -11.19 -4.72 -0.14
C TYR A 5 -12.42 -3.92 0.34
N HIS A 6 -12.81 -2.88 -0.40
CA HIS A 6 -13.97 -2.08 -0.06
C HIS A 6 -15.30 -2.75 -0.39
N GLU A 7 -15.40 -3.54 -1.46
CA GLU A 7 -16.57 -4.39 -1.71
C GLU A 7 -16.84 -5.31 -0.50
N GLU A 8 -15.81 -6.00 -0.02
CA GLU A 8 -15.89 -6.88 1.14
C GLU A 8 -16.25 -6.14 2.42
N LEU A 9 -15.66 -4.97 2.67
CA LEU A 9 -16.02 -4.15 3.82
C LEU A 9 -17.46 -3.66 3.74
N ILE A 10 -17.94 -3.23 2.58
CA ILE A 10 -19.32 -2.76 2.42
C ILE A 10 -20.30 -3.91 2.72
N ARG A 11 -20.12 -5.09 2.10
CA ARG A 11 -20.93 -6.29 2.35
C ARG A 11 -21.02 -6.63 3.83
N GLN A 12 -19.91 -6.50 4.53
CA GLN A 12 -19.81 -6.81 5.95
C GLN A 12 -20.41 -5.70 6.82
N LEU A 13 -20.04 -4.45 6.60
CA LEU A 13 -20.33 -3.38 7.53
C LEU A 13 -21.75 -2.85 7.35
N TYR A 14 -22.20 -2.65 6.10
CA TYR A 14 -23.47 -1.95 5.83
C TYR A 14 -24.69 -2.83 6.05
N THR A 15 -24.49 -4.15 6.17
CA THR A 15 -25.54 -5.11 6.53
C THR A 15 -25.74 -5.25 8.04
N ARG A 16 -24.93 -4.56 8.87
CA ARG A 16 -24.94 -4.70 10.34
C ARG A 16 -25.48 -3.46 11.03
N LYS A 17 -26.80 -3.43 11.27
CA LYS A 17 -27.52 -2.30 11.90
C LYS A 17 -27.01 -1.87 13.28
N TYR A 18 -26.30 -2.73 14.02
CA TYR A 18 -25.72 -2.37 15.33
C TYR A 18 -24.47 -1.48 15.22
N LEU A 19 -23.87 -1.38 14.03
CA LEU A 19 -22.80 -0.44 13.75
C LEU A 19 -23.43 0.94 13.51
N TRP A 20 -23.38 1.80 14.52
CA TRP A 20 -24.00 3.13 14.46
C TRP A 20 -23.31 4.09 13.50
N ALA A 21 -22.01 3.89 13.23
CA ALA A 21 -21.27 4.64 12.23
C ALA A 21 -20.02 3.85 11.75
N THR A 22 -19.66 4.04 10.48
CA THR A 22 -18.45 3.47 9.88
C THR A 22 -17.75 4.54 9.05
N HIS A 23 -16.45 4.73 9.27
CA HIS A 23 -15.68 5.79 8.62
C HIS A 23 -14.56 5.17 7.79
N VAL A 24 -14.61 5.40 6.48
CA VAL A 24 -13.53 5.01 5.59
C VAL A 24 -12.28 5.78 5.97
N TRP A 25 -11.15 5.09 6.12
CA TRP A 25 -9.83 5.69 6.13
C TRP A 25 -9.18 5.49 4.75
N ASN A 26 -9.26 6.45 3.84
CA ASN A 26 -9.80 7.79 4.04
C ASN A 26 -10.38 8.37 2.74
N MET A 27 -10.96 9.57 2.77
CA MET A 27 -11.59 10.13 1.57
C MET A 27 -10.57 10.52 0.48
N PHE A 28 -9.49 11.22 0.86
CA PHE A 28 -8.51 11.78 -0.08
C PHE A 28 -7.09 11.39 0.29
N ASP A 29 -6.26 10.97 -0.64
CA ASP A 29 -4.83 10.81 -0.35
C ASP A 29 -4.29 12.11 0.32
N PHE A 30 -3.36 11.97 1.28
CA PHE A 30 -2.91 13.10 2.10
C PHE A 30 -1.43 13.02 2.45
N GLY A 31 -0.85 14.18 2.77
CA GLY A 31 0.55 14.30 3.15
C GLY A 31 0.89 13.57 4.45
N ALA A 32 1.89 12.71 4.39
CA ALA A 32 2.47 12.00 5.52
C ALA A 32 3.97 11.84 5.27
N ASP A 33 4.72 12.91 5.54
CA ASP A 33 6.13 13.08 5.14
C ASP A 33 7.05 11.90 5.51
N ALA A 34 6.79 11.23 6.63
CA ALA A 34 7.55 10.07 7.07
C ALA A 34 7.29 8.77 6.28
N ARG A 35 6.34 8.75 5.33
CA ARG A 35 6.02 7.54 4.54
C ARG A 35 6.92 7.43 3.31
N ALA A 36 7.41 6.21 3.09
CA ALA A 36 8.16 5.83 1.90
C ALA A 36 7.69 4.43 1.46
N GLU A 37 6.51 4.37 0.85
CA GLU A 37 5.81 3.14 0.47
C GLU A 37 5.09 3.36 -0.87
N GLY A 38 4.70 2.28 -1.57
CA GLY A 38 3.77 2.38 -2.70
C GLY A 38 4.29 3.07 -3.96
N GLY A 39 5.58 3.41 -4.04
CA GLY A 39 6.22 4.05 -5.20
C GLY A 39 6.19 5.57 -5.22
N GLU A 40 5.56 6.21 -4.23
CA GLU A 40 5.51 7.67 -4.09
C GLU A 40 5.66 8.05 -2.60
N ASN A 41 6.70 8.80 -2.27
CA ASN A 41 7.02 9.13 -0.87
C ASN A 41 6.17 10.32 -0.37
N GLY A 42 6.11 10.46 0.96
CA GLY A 42 5.51 11.61 1.62
C GLY A 42 3.98 11.64 1.61
N GLN A 43 3.32 10.56 1.18
CA GLN A 43 1.87 10.47 1.09
C GLN A 43 1.30 9.20 1.70
N ASN A 44 0.04 9.27 2.11
CA ASN A 44 -0.79 8.12 2.42
C ASN A 44 -1.81 7.93 1.29
N HIS A 45 -1.67 6.83 0.55
CA HIS A 45 -2.48 6.52 -0.65
C HIS A 45 -3.76 5.73 -0.38
N LYS A 46 -4.28 5.75 0.84
CA LYS A 46 -5.51 5.04 1.24
C LYS A 46 -6.80 5.75 0.83
N GLY A 47 -6.71 6.94 0.23
CA GLY A 47 -7.82 7.73 -0.23
C GLY A 47 -8.73 6.97 -1.21
N LEU A 48 -10.02 7.27 -1.20
CA LEU A 48 -10.95 6.94 -2.30
C LEU A 48 -10.72 7.86 -3.51
N VAL A 49 -10.16 9.04 -3.28
CA VAL A 49 -9.84 10.08 -4.26
C VAL A 49 -8.37 10.48 -4.11
N THR A 50 -7.73 10.92 -5.20
CA THR A 50 -6.33 11.38 -5.18
C THR A 50 -6.12 12.66 -4.39
N PHE A 51 -4.85 12.93 -4.06
CA PHE A 51 -4.46 14.07 -3.24
C PHE A 51 -4.82 15.42 -3.87
N ASP A 52 -4.76 15.53 -5.20
CA ASP A 52 -5.15 16.72 -5.94
C ASP A 52 -6.67 16.85 -6.21
N ARG A 53 -7.46 15.88 -5.72
CA ARG A 53 -8.92 15.79 -5.87
C ARG A 53 -9.40 15.55 -7.31
N LYS A 54 -8.51 15.30 -8.27
CA LYS A 54 -8.88 15.17 -9.68
C LYS A 54 -9.31 13.77 -10.09
N TYR A 55 -8.83 12.73 -9.39
CA TYR A 55 -9.10 11.36 -9.77
C TYR A 55 -9.82 10.59 -8.66
N LYS A 56 -11.03 10.10 -8.97
CA LYS A 56 -11.81 9.19 -8.14
C LYS A 56 -11.40 7.76 -8.47
N LYS A 57 -10.87 7.02 -7.48
CA LYS A 57 -10.48 5.61 -7.66
C LYS A 57 -11.73 4.75 -7.76
N ASP A 58 -11.59 3.53 -8.29
CA ASP A 58 -12.75 2.63 -8.45
C ASP A 58 -13.50 2.39 -7.13
N SER A 59 -12.79 2.31 -6.01
CA SER A 59 -13.42 2.17 -4.68
C SER A 59 -14.36 3.31 -4.30
N PHE A 60 -14.17 4.54 -4.81
CA PHE A 60 -15.13 5.64 -4.63
C PHE A 60 -16.50 5.25 -5.18
N TYR A 61 -16.53 4.63 -6.37
CA TYR A 61 -17.77 4.27 -7.04
C TYR A 61 -18.45 3.05 -6.39
N ALA A 62 -17.70 2.16 -5.73
CA ALA A 62 -18.29 1.11 -4.89
C ALA A 62 -19.16 1.70 -3.77
N TYR A 63 -18.65 2.72 -3.06
CA TYR A 63 -19.44 3.43 -2.05
C TYR A 63 -20.57 4.26 -2.66
N LYS A 64 -20.34 4.92 -3.80
CA LYS A 64 -21.39 5.67 -4.49
C LYS A 64 -22.58 4.77 -4.84
N ALA A 65 -22.32 3.52 -5.25
CA ALA A 65 -23.37 2.56 -5.61
C ALA A 65 -24.29 2.21 -4.43
N TRP A 66 -23.76 2.26 -3.20
CA TRP A 66 -24.51 1.96 -1.98
C TRP A 66 -25.11 3.18 -1.28
N LEU A 67 -24.54 4.36 -1.48
CA LEU A 67 -24.85 5.55 -0.67
C LEU A 67 -25.53 6.68 -1.44
N SER A 68 -25.48 6.68 -2.77
CA SER A 68 -25.96 7.78 -3.60
C SER A 68 -27.28 7.44 -4.25
N ASP A 69 -28.23 8.37 -4.21
CA ASP A 69 -29.50 8.27 -4.93
C ASP A 69 -29.38 8.69 -6.41
N ASP A 70 -28.28 9.36 -6.80
CA ASP A 70 -28.05 9.79 -8.18
C ASP A 70 -27.78 8.58 -9.09
N PRO A 71 -28.60 8.29 -10.11
CA PRO A 71 -28.39 7.19 -11.04
C PRO A 71 -27.00 7.24 -11.70
N PHE A 72 -26.27 6.12 -11.69
CA PHE A 72 -25.01 6.03 -12.44
C PHE A 72 -24.61 4.58 -12.77
N VAL A 73 -23.63 4.46 -13.67
CA VAL A 73 -22.89 3.22 -13.94
C VAL A 73 -21.40 3.56 -14.08
N HIS A 74 -20.51 2.70 -13.57
CA HIS A 74 -19.05 2.89 -13.65
C HIS A 74 -18.34 1.56 -13.90
N ILE A 75 -17.68 1.45 -15.05
CA ILE A 75 -16.74 0.39 -15.40
C ILE A 75 -15.44 0.62 -14.63
N CYS A 76 -15.02 -0.38 -13.84
CA CYS A 76 -13.77 -0.35 -13.08
C CYS A 76 -12.56 -0.68 -13.96
N GLY A 77 -11.37 -0.29 -13.49
CA GLY A 77 -10.12 -0.66 -14.15
C GLY A 77 -9.85 0.07 -15.46
N LYS A 78 -10.42 1.27 -15.68
CA LYS A 78 -10.16 2.10 -16.88
C LYS A 78 -8.67 2.44 -17.09
N ARG A 79 -7.87 2.44 -16.02
CA ARG A 79 -6.40 2.63 -16.09
C ARG A 79 -5.61 1.34 -16.36
N TYR A 80 -6.27 0.18 -16.29
CA TYR A 80 -5.69 -1.14 -16.59
C TYR A 80 -6.12 -1.58 -17.99
N VAL A 81 -5.45 -1.01 -18.99
CA VAL A 81 -5.77 -1.16 -20.41
C VAL A 81 -5.12 -2.42 -20.98
N ASP A 82 -3.79 -2.56 -20.84
CA ASP A 82 -3.05 -3.69 -21.41
C ASP A 82 -3.19 -4.94 -20.52
N ARG A 83 -3.80 -6.02 -21.04
CA ARG A 83 -4.09 -7.24 -20.30
C ARG A 83 -3.58 -8.48 -21.02
N VAL A 84 -3.01 -9.42 -20.27
CA VAL A 84 -2.30 -10.60 -20.80
C VAL A 84 -3.21 -11.81 -20.88
N GLU A 85 -4.23 -11.90 -20.06
CA GLU A 85 -5.18 -13.00 -20.03
C GLU A 85 -6.11 -13.00 -21.27
N ASP A 86 -6.60 -14.17 -21.68
CA ASP A 86 -7.55 -14.32 -22.80
C ASP A 86 -8.98 -13.97 -22.41
N VAL A 87 -9.32 -14.14 -21.13
CA VAL A 87 -10.59 -13.74 -20.54
C VAL A 87 -10.30 -12.91 -19.31
N THR A 88 -10.74 -11.66 -19.30
CA THR A 88 -10.51 -10.71 -18.22
C THR A 88 -11.79 -10.45 -17.46
N ARG A 89 -11.69 -10.33 -16.13
CA ARG A 89 -12.82 -9.98 -15.29
C ARG A 89 -13.00 -8.46 -15.27
N VAL A 90 -14.15 -7.99 -15.74
CA VAL A 90 -14.55 -6.58 -15.69
C VAL A 90 -15.58 -6.41 -14.57
N THR A 91 -15.30 -5.48 -13.66
CA THR A 91 -16.25 -5.11 -12.60
C THR A 91 -16.94 -3.82 -13.00
N VAL A 92 -18.25 -3.76 -12.80
CA VAL A 92 -19.07 -2.57 -13.01
C VAL A 92 -19.80 -2.27 -11.70
N TYR A 93 -19.83 -1.01 -11.29
CA TYR A 93 -20.61 -0.54 -10.14
C TYR A 93 -21.77 0.32 -10.62
N SER A 94 -22.96 0.09 -10.06
CA SER A 94 -24.16 0.85 -10.37
C SER A 94 -25.16 0.75 -9.22
N ASN A 95 -25.91 1.82 -8.96
CA ASN A 95 -27.07 1.78 -8.08
C ASN A 95 -28.37 1.38 -8.81
N GLN A 96 -28.30 1.10 -10.12
CA GLN A 96 -29.41 0.56 -10.89
C GLN A 96 -29.55 -0.96 -10.68
N PRO A 97 -30.76 -1.53 -10.81
CA PRO A 97 -31.00 -2.94 -10.52
C PRO A 97 -30.31 -3.90 -11.51
N SER A 98 -30.10 -3.45 -12.76
CA SER A 98 -29.53 -4.26 -13.83
C SER A 98 -28.52 -3.47 -14.65
N VAL A 99 -27.45 -4.15 -15.07
CA VAL A 99 -26.40 -3.62 -15.93
C VAL A 99 -26.21 -4.59 -17.10
N GLU A 100 -26.26 -4.08 -18.32
CA GLU A 100 -25.86 -4.79 -19.53
C GLU A 100 -24.48 -4.31 -20.00
N LEU A 101 -23.60 -5.25 -20.34
CA LEU A 101 -22.25 -4.94 -20.82
C LEU A 101 -22.13 -5.33 -22.29
N PHE A 102 -21.64 -4.39 -23.09
CA PHE A 102 -21.36 -4.56 -24.51
C PHE A 102 -19.85 -4.60 -24.75
N VAL A 103 -19.45 -5.47 -25.66
CA VAL A 103 -18.07 -5.73 -26.08
C VAL A 103 -18.01 -5.50 -27.58
N ASN A 104 -17.35 -4.43 -28.02
CA ASN A 104 -17.33 -4.00 -29.43
C ASN A 104 -18.74 -3.84 -30.05
N GLY A 105 -19.72 -3.39 -29.25
CA GLY A 105 -21.11 -3.21 -29.66
C GLY A 105 -21.98 -4.47 -29.57
N GLU A 106 -21.41 -5.63 -29.26
CA GLU A 106 -22.16 -6.87 -29.02
C GLU A 106 -22.45 -7.05 -27.53
N SER A 107 -23.71 -7.25 -27.15
CA SER A 107 -24.07 -7.54 -25.76
C SER A 107 -23.52 -8.90 -25.33
N ILE A 108 -22.91 -8.94 -24.15
CA ILE A 108 -22.54 -10.19 -23.47
C ILE A 108 -23.50 -10.53 -22.32
N GLY A 109 -24.66 -9.87 -22.29
CA GLY A 109 -25.76 -10.12 -21.37
C GLY A 109 -25.92 -9.07 -20.27
N ALA A 110 -27.13 -9.02 -19.72
CA ALA A 110 -27.48 -8.23 -18.56
C ALA A 110 -27.33 -9.04 -17.26
N LYS A 111 -26.92 -8.38 -16.18
CA LYS A 111 -26.83 -8.96 -14.84
C LYS A 111 -27.52 -8.08 -13.83
N GLU A 112 -28.11 -8.72 -12.82
CA GLU A 112 -28.59 -8.08 -11.61
C GLU A 112 -27.63 -8.39 -10.46
N ALA A 113 -27.41 -7.43 -9.57
CA ALA A 113 -26.55 -7.58 -8.40
C ALA A 113 -27.14 -6.86 -7.20
N ALA A 114 -27.64 -7.62 -6.22
CA ALA A 114 -28.25 -7.06 -5.01
C ALA A 114 -27.25 -6.28 -4.13
N ASP A 115 -25.95 -6.51 -4.30
CA ASP A 115 -24.87 -5.80 -3.62
C ASP A 115 -24.24 -4.71 -4.50
N HIS A 116 -24.88 -4.35 -5.62
CA HIS A 116 -24.47 -3.28 -6.54
C HIS A 116 -23.14 -3.52 -7.27
N PHE A 117 -22.58 -4.74 -7.17
CA PHE A 117 -21.28 -5.10 -7.75
C PHE A 117 -21.45 -6.15 -8.86
N PHE A 118 -21.34 -5.71 -10.12
CA PHE A 118 -21.59 -6.54 -11.29
C PHE A 118 -20.27 -7.04 -11.86
N TYR A 119 -20.12 -8.36 -12.01
CA TYR A 119 -18.89 -8.95 -12.54
C TYR A 119 -19.15 -9.63 -13.87
N PHE A 120 -18.34 -9.32 -14.88
CA PHE A 120 -18.43 -9.88 -16.22
C PHE A 120 -17.10 -10.52 -16.61
N ASP A 121 -17.17 -11.65 -17.29
CA ASP A 121 -16.01 -12.30 -17.90
C ASP A 121 -15.99 -11.93 -19.39
N VAL A 122 -15.00 -11.15 -19.79
CA VAL A 122 -14.88 -10.57 -21.13
C VAL A 122 -13.73 -11.23 -21.86
N LYS A 123 -14.00 -11.75 -23.07
CA LYS A 123 -12.94 -12.21 -23.97
C LYS A 123 -12.08 -11.02 -24.39
N ASN A 124 -10.79 -11.10 -24.13
CA ASN A 124 -9.82 -10.04 -24.39
C ASN A 124 -9.09 -10.32 -25.71
N VAL A 125 -9.53 -9.66 -26.79
CA VAL A 125 -8.99 -9.87 -28.14
C VAL A 125 -8.70 -8.52 -28.80
N GLY A 126 -7.46 -8.33 -29.26
CA GLY A 126 -7.03 -7.08 -29.89
C GLY A 126 -7.33 -5.87 -29.00
N GLU A 127 -7.80 -4.79 -29.61
CA GLU A 127 -8.43 -3.68 -28.88
C GLU A 127 -9.92 -3.94 -28.73
N THR A 128 -10.44 -3.80 -27.51
CA THR A 128 -11.83 -4.08 -27.18
C THR A 128 -12.45 -2.87 -26.49
N LYS A 129 -13.48 -2.29 -27.12
CA LYS A 129 -14.31 -1.24 -26.52
C LYS A 129 -15.38 -1.87 -25.64
N LEU A 130 -15.52 -1.37 -24.43
CA LEU A 130 -16.52 -1.76 -23.46
C LEU A 130 -17.52 -0.62 -23.28
N GLU A 131 -18.82 -0.95 -23.27
CA GLU A 131 -19.89 -0.01 -22.91
C GLU A 131 -20.82 -0.69 -21.91
N ALA A 132 -21.01 -0.07 -20.74
CA ALA A 132 -21.96 -0.53 -19.74
C ALA A 132 -23.20 0.37 -19.78
N VAL A 133 -24.37 -0.26 -19.84
CA VAL A 133 -25.67 0.42 -19.88
C VAL A 133 -26.48 -0.01 -18.67
N ALA A 134 -27.00 0.96 -17.92
CA ALA A 134 -27.84 0.72 -16.75
C ALA A 134 -28.97 1.77 -16.71
N GLY A 135 -30.16 1.40 -17.21
CA GLY A 135 -31.23 2.36 -17.48
C GLY A 135 -30.78 3.41 -18.52
N GLU A 136 -30.87 4.68 -18.16
CA GLU A 136 -30.40 5.79 -19.01
C GLU A 136 -28.88 6.07 -18.88
N CYS A 137 -28.24 5.50 -17.85
CA CYS A 137 -26.83 5.74 -17.58
C CYS A 137 -25.95 4.89 -18.49
N ARG A 138 -24.88 5.49 -18.99
CA ARG A 138 -23.86 4.83 -19.83
C ARG A 138 -22.46 5.17 -19.35
N ASP A 139 -21.54 4.24 -19.51
CA ASP A 139 -20.12 4.46 -19.26
C ASP A 139 -19.28 3.59 -20.20
N GLU A 140 -18.11 4.08 -20.57
CA GLU A 140 -17.25 3.45 -21.57
C GLU A 140 -15.83 3.19 -21.02
N SER A 141 -15.18 2.14 -21.55
CA SER A 141 -13.79 1.81 -21.27
C SER A 141 -13.16 1.11 -22.47
N VAL A 142 -11.84 1.02 -22.49
CA VAL A 142 -11.08 0.25 -23.48
C VAL A 142 -10.14 -0.70 -22.75
N ILE A 143 -10.03 -1.92 -23.27
CA ILE A 143 -9.01 -2.89 -22.89
C ILE A 143 -8.27 -3.36 -24.14
N LYS A 144 -7.05 -3.85 -23.96
CA LYS A 144 -6.22 -4.32 -25.05
C LYS A 144 -5.50 -5.60 -24.68
N LYS A 145 -5.60 -6.62 -25.53
CA LYS A 145 -4.81 -7.85 -25.44
C LYS A 145 -3.35 -7.57 -25.77
N VAL A 146 -2.45 -8.01 -24.90
CA VAL A 146 -1.00 -7.99 -25.10
C VAL A 146 -0.39 -9.33 -24.72
N ASP A 147 0.77 -9.66 -25.31
CA ASP A 147 1.45 -10.93 -25.04
C ASP A 147 2.30 -10.91 -23.76
N THR A 148 2.81 -9.73 -23.41
CA THR A 148 3.68 -9.52 -22.25
C THR A 148 3.07 -8.52 -21.28
N PHE A 149 3.30 -8.76 -19.99
CA PHE A 149 2.80 -7.89 -18.94
C PHE A 149 3.42 -6.49 -19.04
N ASN A 150 2.60 -5.45 -19.01
CA ASN A 150 3.09 -4.07 -18.99
C ASN A 150 3.70 -3.76 -17.61
N GLU A 151 5.03 -3.75 -17.52
CA GLU A 151 5.75 -3.54 -16.27
C GLU A 151 5.51 -2.16 -15.63
N ALA A 152 4.96 -1.18 -16.36
CA ALA A 152 4.52 0.09 -15.75
C ALA A 152 3.36 -0.09 -14.74
N TYR A 153 2.62 -1.20 -14.82
CA TYR A 153 1.57 -1.56 -13.86
C TYR A 153 2.10 -2.25 -12.61
N ARG A 154 3.37 -2.70 -12.62
CA ARG A 154 4.00 -3.35 -11.47
C ARG A 154 4.76 -2.31 -10.66
N LEU A 155 4.42 -2.20 -9.39
CA LEU A 155 5.28 -1.49 -8.45
C LEU A 155 6.60 -2.26 -8.30
N VAL A 156 7.70 -1.64 -8.71
CA VAL A 156 9.06 -2.14 -8.46
C VAL A 156 9.57 -1.51 -7.17
N GLU A 157 9.40 -2.21 -6.05
CA GLU A 157 9.92 -1.71 -4.78
C GLU A 157 11.45 -1.81 -4.71
N LYS A 158 12.09 -0.71 -4.33
CA LYS A 158 13.53 -0.67 -4.04
C LYS A 158 13.74 -0.95 -2.55
N GLY A 159 13.99 -2.22 -2.19
CA GLY A 159 14.36 -2.61 -0.82
C GLY A 159 13.69 -3.88 -0.32
N ALA A 160 13.93 -4.22 0.95
CA ALA A 160 13.31 -5.36 1.60
C ALA A 160 11.88 -5.07 2.06
N ILE A 161 10.91 -5.85 1.56
CA ILE A 161 9.57 -5.92 2.13
C ILE A 161 9.59 -6.85 3.33
N LEU A 162 9.46 -6.29 4.53
CA LEU A 162 9.22 -7.04 5.76
C LEU A 162 7.79 -6.78 6.22
N ASN A 163 7.00 -7.84 6.25
CA ASN A 163 5.71 -7.79 6.92
C ASN A 163 5.89 -7.88 8.44
N TRP A 164 4.89 -7.42 9.18
CA TRP A 164 4.87 -7.48 10.63
C TRP A 164 4.96 -8.92 11.18
N PHE A 165 4.55 -9.92 10.40
CA PHE A 165 4.69 -11.35 10.75
C PHE A 165 6.03 -11.97 10.35
N ASP A 166 6.85 -11.29 9.52
CA ASP A 166 8.20 -11.76 9.20
C ASP A 166 9.17 -11.55 10.38
N VAL A 167 8.89 -10.57 11.26
CA VAL A 167 9.75 -10.19 12.38
C VAL A 167 9.34 -10.94 13.65
N THR A 168 10.19 -11.86 14.09
CA THR A 168 10.00 -12.56 15.37
C THR A 168 10.41 -11.68 16.54
N GLU A 169 9.55 -11.58 17.57
CA GLU A 169 9.78 -10.73 18.75
C GLU A 169 9.58 -11.49 20.07
N PRO A 170 10.58 -12.30 20.49
CA PRO A 170 10.48 -13.03 21.74
C PRO A 170 10.39 -12.07 22.94
N ALA A 171 9.51 -12.36 23.90
CA ALA A 171 9.29 -11.53 25.08
C ALA A 171 10.60 -11.21 25.82
N GLY A 172 10.81 -9.93 26.12
CA GLY A 172 12.00 -9.45 26.84
C GLY A 172 13.31 -9.49 26.05
N ARG A 173 13.28 -9.74 24.74
CA ARG A 173 14.44 -9.69 23.85
C ARG A 173 14.41 -8.47 22.92
N LEU A 174 15.56 -8.08 22.39
CA LEU A 174 15.64 -7.05 21.35
C LEU A 174 15.18 -7.62 20.00
N SER A 175 14.64 -6.76 19.14
CA SER A 175 14.15 -7.05 17.78
C SER A 175 14.43 -5.85 16.86
N LEU A 176 14.17 -5.98 15.56
CA LEU A 176 14.17 -4.83 14.63
C LEU A 176 13.18 -3.73 15.06
N ASN A 177 12.12 -4.08 15.78
CA ASN A 177 11.11 -3.14 16.30
C ASN A 177 11.52 -2.52 17.64
N SER A 178 12.68 -2.90 18.20
CA SER A 178 13.22 -2.23 19.40
C SER A 178 13.79 -0.85 19.03
N LYS A 179 13.63 0.12 19.93
CA LYS A 179 14.20 1.47 19.77
C LYS A 179 15.72 1.40 19.69
N MET A 180 16.35 2.28 18.92
CA MET A 180 17.81 2.36 18.86
C MET A 180 18.44 2.60 20.22
N SER A 181 17.82 3.45 21.06
CA SER A 181 18.25 3.67 22.44
C SER A 181 18.30 2.38 23.26
N GLU A 182 17.30 1.51 23.15
CA GLU A 182 17.26 0.20 23.83
C GLU A 182 18.38 -0.73 23.34
N ILE A 183 18.61 -0.78 22.02
CA ILE A 183 19.64 -1.62 21.42
C ILE A 183 21.03 -1.14 21.87
N MET A 184 21.27 0.18 21.75
CA MET A 184 22.52 0.82 22.13
C MET A 184 22.79 0.78 23.64
N ALA A 185 21.78 0.55 24.49
CA ALA A 185 21.96 0.39 25.93
C ALA A 185 22.65 -0.93 26.33
N THR A 186 22.82 -1.87 25.39
CA THR A 186 23.49 -3.16 25.61
C THR A 186 24.78 -3.28 24.79
N PHE A 187 25.85 -3.82 25.37
CA PHE A 187 27.10 -4.04 24.64
C PHE A 187 26.91 -4.95 23.42
N LYS A 188 26.15 -6.05 23.58
CA LYS A 188 25.81 -6.95 22.48
C LYS A 188 24.95 -6.29 21.40
N GLY A 189 24.07 -5.36 21.76
CA GLY A 189 23.27 -4.60 20.79
C GLY A 189 24.11 -3.64 19.98
N LYS A 190 25.06 -2.92 20.60
CA LYS A 190 26.05 -2.10 19.89
C LYS A 190 26.85 -2.93 18.87
N LEU A 191 27.30 -4.14 19.26
CA LEU A 191 28.00 -5.06 18.36
C LEU A 191 27.11 -5.54 17.21
N ALA A 192 25.83 -5.85 17.47
CA ALA A 192 24.90 -6.28 16.44
C ALA A 192 24.68 -5.21 15.35
N LEU A 193 24.78 -3.93 15.72
CA LEU A 193 24.63 -2.79 14.81
C LEU A 193 25.91 -2.43 14.04
N ALA A 194 27.08 -2.99 14.38
CA ALA A 194 28.33 -2.63 13.72
C ALA A 194 28.29 -2.85 12.20
N GLY A 195 27.67 -3.94 11.74
CA GLY A 195 27.47 -4.21 10.31
C GLY A 195 26.53 -3.23 9.62
N VAL A 196 25.48 -2.78 10.33
CA VAL A 196 24.54 -1.76 9.85
C VAL A 196 25.26 -0.42 9.68
N PHE A 197 25.99 0.02 10.72
CA PHE A 197 26.78 1.26 10.65
C PHE A 197 27.86 1.21 9.57
N LYS A 198 28.55 0.07 9.39
CA LYS A 198 29.52 -0.10 8.31
C LYS A 198 28.89 0.07 6.93
N LYS A 199 27.68 -0.47 6.73
CA LYS A 199 26.95 -0.36 5.45
C LYS A 199 26.48 1.08 5.19
N ILE A 200 26.01 1.79 6.23
CA ILE A 200 25.63 3.20 6.16
C ILE A 200 26.84 4.12 5.90
N MET A 201 27.95 3.89 6.59
CA MET A 201 29.17 4.72 6.52
C MET A 201 30.09 4.38 5.34
N GLY A 202 29.83 3.27 4.63
CA GLY A 202 30.59 2.83 3.46
C GLY A 202 30.19 3.52 2.14
N GLY A 203 29.10 4.29 2.12
CA GLY A 203 28.72 5.15 1.00
C GLY A 203 29.65 6.37 0.89
N LYS A 204 30.02 6.76 -0.34
CA LYS A 204 31.06 7.77 -0.66
C LYS A 204 31.06 8.99 0.28
N LYS A 205 32.19 9.21 0.97
CA LYS A 205 32.53 10.48 1.63
C LYS A 205 32.56 11.61 0.60
N LYS A 206 31.65 12.59 0.73
CA LYS A 206 31.87 13.95 0.22
C LYS A 206 31.80 14.94 1.41
N GLY A 207 32.96 15.46 1.81
CA GLY A 207 33.12 16.73 2.52
C GLY A 207 32.73 16.79 4.01
N GLY A 208 33.75 16.89 4.87
CA GLY A 208 33.81 17.93 5.92
C GLY A 208 32.63 18.15 6.87
N ALA A 209 32.05 17.09 7.43
CA ALA A 209 31.36 17.01 8.74
C ALA A 209 30.99 15.54 8.93
N LYS A 210 30.78 15.03 10.16
CA LYS A 210 30.22 13.68 10.37
C LYS A 210 28.75 13.71 9.95
N LYS A 211 28.50 13.65 8.65
CA LYS A 211 27.16 13.51 8.08
C LYS A 211 26.82 12.03 8.05
N ALA A 212 25.79 11.62 8.78
CA ALA A 212 25.17 10.32 8.61
C ALA A 212 23.83 10.55 7.94
N ALA A 213 23.58 9.86 6.83
CA ALA A 213 22.31 10.01 6.12
C ALA A 213 21.99 11.49 5.78
N GLY A 214 22.97 12.28 5.31
CA GLY A 214 22.75 13.65 4.82
C GLY A 214 22.45 14.70 5.89
N PHE A 215 22.13 14.28 7.11
CA PHE A 215 21.98 15.13 8.28
C PHE A 215 23.33 15.35 8.97
N GLU A 216 23.52 16.55 9.51
CA GLU A 216 24.57 16.76 10.51
C GLU A 216 24.21 15.97 11.77
N LEU A 217 25.14 15.16 12.25
CA LEU A 217 25.00 14.39 13.49
C LEU A 217 25.09 15.31 14.72
N THR A 218 24.10 16.18 14.90
CA THR A 218 23.93 16.95 16.14
C THR A 218 23.40 16.05 17.26
N GLU A 219 23.51 16.51 18.52
CA GLU A 219 22.96 15.78 19.66
C GLU A 219 21.45 15.56 19.55
N ASP A 220 20.71 16.57 19.10
CA ASP A 220 19.26 16.50 18.89
C ASP A 220 18.88 15.44 17.84
N VAL A 221 19.63 15.36 16.74
CA VAL A 221 19.41 14.35 15.70
C VAL A 221 19.70 12.95 16.25
N MET A 222 20.76 12.78 17.03
CA MET A 222 21.07 11.50 17.68
C MET A 222 20.00 11.09 18.70
N GLN A 223 19.47 12.04 19.48
CA GLN A 223 18.39 11.79 20.43
C GLN A 223 17.10 11.39 19.72
N MET A 224 16.75 12.08 18.63
CA MET A 224 15.61 11.74 17.77
C MET A 224 15.75 10.32 17.19
N MET A 225 16.91 9.99 16.60
CA MET A 225 17.19 8.65 16.07
C MET A 225 17.10 7.57 17.14
N GLY A 226 17.50 7.89 18.38
CA GLY A 226 17.37 7.02 19.54
C GLY A 226 15.92 6.60 19.85
N GLY A 227 14.95 7.47 19.51
CA GLY A 227 13.52 7.22 19.71
C GLY A 227 12.88 6.33 18.64
N PHE A 228 13.50 6.19 17.47
CA PHE A 228 12.99 5.35 16.39
C PHE A 228 13.40 3.89 16.57
N THR A 229 12.54 2.99 16.10
CA THR A 229 12.88 1.57 15.95
C THR A 229 13.98 1.41 14.91
N LEU A 230 14.81 0.39 15.06
CA LEU A 230 15.82 0.06 14.05
C LEU A 230 15.21 -0.15 12.66
N LEU A 231 14.06 -0.84 12.55
CA LEU A 231 13.37 -1.07 11.28
C LEU A 231 13.04 0.25 10.56
N ARG A 232 12.39 1.19 11.26
CA ARG A 232 12.10 2.53 10.74
C ARG A 232 13.35 3.24 10.24
N LEU A 233 14.47 3.16 10.98
CA LEU A 233 15.72 3.77 10.53
C LEU A 233 16.27 3.12 9.27
N THR A 234 16.14 1.79 9.12
CA THR A 234 16.53 1.10 7.89
C THR A 234 15.69 1.50 6.68
N SER A 235 14.40 1.81 6.88
CA SER A 235 13.56 2.37 5.82
C SER A 235 13.96 3.82 5.47
N MET A 236 14.28 4.63 6.48
CA MET A 236 14.67 6.03 6.27
C MET A 236 15.99 6.17 5.49
N ILE A 237 17.01 5.35 5.79
CA ILE A 237 18.26 5.33 5.01
C ILE A 237 18.09 4.73 3.61
N GLY A 238 17.01 3.96 3.39
CA GLY A 238 16.58 3.53 2.05
C GLY A 238 16.27 4.70 1.12
N MET A 239 15.81 5.83 1.68
CA MET A 239 15.63 7.09 0.93
C MET A 239 16.94 7.73 0.47
N MET A 240 18.08 7.15 0.84
CA MET A 240 19.43 7.65 0.57
C MET A 240 20.31 6.65 -0.18
N ASP A 241 19.68 5.77 -0.97
CA ASP A 241 20.33 4.72 -1.76
C ASP A 241 21.10 3.67 -0.94
N VAL A 242 20.85 3.58 0.38
CA VAL A 242 21.36 2.49 1.22
C VAL A 242 20.21 1.53 1.53
N SER A 243 20.15 0.41 0.80
CA SER A 243 19.14 -0.61 1.00
C SER A 243 19.67 -1.83 1.77
N PHE A 244 18.77 -2.49 2.49
CA PHE A 244 19.01 -3.80 3.09
C PHE A 244 18.11 -4.83 2.39
N SER A 245 18.62 -6.04 2.20
CA SER A 245 17.81 -7.17 1.72
C SER A 245 16.96 -7.75 2.86
N LYS A 246 15.91 -8.50 2.51
CA LYS A 246 15.01 -9.11 3.50
C LYS A 246 15.80 -10.07 4.39
N GLU A 247 16.70 -10.83 3.79
CA GLU A 247 17.55 -11.81 4.44
C GLU A 247 18.53 -11.14 5.41
N GLU A 248 19.12 -10.00 5.03
CA GLU A 248 20.01 -9.23 5.91
C GLU A 248 19.28 -8.74 7.16
N LEU A 249 18.07 -8.20 6.98
CA LEU A 249 17.26 -7.70 8.10
C LEU A 249 16.77 -8.85 8.99
N LEU A 250 16.30 -9.96 8.42
CA LEU A 250 15.89 -11.13 9.20
C LEU A 250 17.08 -11.77 9.95
N ALA A 251 18.26 -11.81 9.34
CA ALA A 251 19.47 -12.28 10.00
C ALA A 251 19.86 -11.37 11.18
N LEU A 252 19.73 -10.05 11.00
CA LEU A 252 19.92 -9.08 12.07
C LEU A 252 18.88 -9.26 13.19
N ASN A 253 17.60 -9.48 12.85
CA ASN A 253 16.55 -9.74 13.82
C ASN A 253 16.86 -10.99 14.66
N LYS A 254 17.28 -12.10 14.02
CA LYS A 254 17.68 -13.33 14.72
C LYS A 254 18.85 -13.09 15.69
N LYS A 255 19.80 -12.20 15.35
CA LYS A 255 20.90 -11.83 16.25
C LYS A 255 20.38 -11.01 17.45
N LEU A 256 19.51 -10.03 17.20
CA LEU A 256 18.91 -9.19 18.25
C LEU A 256 18.07 -10.03 19.22
N ASN A 257 17.30 -11.01 18.73
CA ASN A 257 16.48 -11.90 19.54
C ASN A 257 17.27 -12.71 20.58
N ARG A 258 18.59 -12.85 20.40
CA ARG A 258 19.48 -13.51 21.38
C ARG A 258 19.89 -12.58 22.53
N ILE A 259 19.56 -11.30 22.46
CA ILE A 259 19.96 -10.27 23.42
C ILE A 259 18.77 -9.89 24.30
N LYS A 260 18.94 -9.96 25.63
CA LYS A 260 17.91 -9.53 26.58
C LYS A 260 17.83 -8.01 26.61
N LYS A 261 16.61 -7.47 26.66
CA LYS A 261 16.40 -6.05 26.94
C LYS A 261 16.95 -5.71 28.32
N LYS A 262 17.51 -4.51 28.47
CA LYS A 262 17.87 -3.98 29.79
C LYS A 262 16.54 -3.67 30.50
N LYS A 263 16.34 -4.18 31.72
CA LYS A 263 15.16 -3.81 32.52
C LYS A 263 15.18 -2.30 32.70
N GLU A 264 14.11 -1.61 32.31
CA GLU A 264 13.92 -0.23 32.72
C GLU A 264 13.88 -0.22 34.25
N LYS A 265 14.77 0.56 34.88
CA LYS A 265 14.57 0.92 36.28
C LYS A 265 13.30 1.76 36.28
N ALA A 266 12.24 1.26 36.91
CA ALA A 266 11.04 2.06 37.16
C ALA A 266 11.51 3.39 37.77
N LYS A 267 11.22 4.50 37.10
CA LYS A 267 11.39 5.83 37.68
C LYS A 267 10.46 5.86 38.90
N LYS A 268 11.04 5.80 40.10
CA LYS A 268 10.36 6.18 41.34
C LYS A 268 10.21 7.68 41.35
#